data_AF-A0A9N8PEW6-F1
#
_entry.id   AF-A0A9N8PEW6-F1
#
_cell.length_a   1.000
_cell.length_b   1.000
_cell.length_c   1.000
_cell.angle_alpha   90.00
_cell.angle_beta   90.00
_cell.angle_gamma   90.00
#
_symmetry.space_group_name_H-M   'P 1'
#
loop_
_entity.id
_entity.type
_entity.pdbx_description
1 polymer ?
#
loop_
_entity_poly.entity_id
_entity_poly.type
_entity_poly.pdbx_seq_one_letter_code
_entity_poly.pdbx_strand_id
1 'polypeptide(L)'
;MYRIKAPKGDQNYWVPILANPDIVEHYSENVVDTLHKKNLLLLGEDRYLSTLMLRTFPKRKQVFVPQAVCKTTVPDEFKVLLSQRRRWINSTVHNLMELVLVRDLCGTFCFSMQFVVFVELVGTLVLPAAIAFTFYVGE
;
A
#
# COMPACT_ATOMS: atom_id res chain seq x y z
N MET A 1 0.83 12.10 -6.28
CA MET A 1 1.08 13.15 -5.26
C MET A 1 -0.20 13.41 -4.50
N TYR A 2 -0.16 13.36 -3.17
CA TYR A 2 -1.34 13.60 -2.33
C TYR A 2 -1.68 15.09 -2.26
N ARG A 3 -2.97 15.42 -2.16
CA ARG A 3 -3.40 16.80 -1.91
C ARG A 3 -3.21 17.11 -0.43
N ILE A 4 -2.70 18.31 -0.12
CA ILE A 4 -2.59 18.77 1.28
C ILE A 4 -3.98 19.03 1.86
N LYS A 5 -4.87 19.65 1.08
CA LYS A 5 -6.27 19.92 1.42
C LYS A 5 -7.18 19.76 0.20
N ALA A 6 -8.47 19.58 0.44
CA ALA A 6 -9.47 19.52 -0.63
C ALA A 6 -10.79 20.17 -0.20
N PRO A 7 -11.51 20.84 -1.12
CA PRO A 7 -12.80 21.45 -0.80
C PRO A 7 -13.83 20.36 -0.45
N LYS A 8 -14.85 20.73 0.33
CA LYS A 8 -16.00 19.88 0.65
C LYS A 8 -17.27 20.74 0.62
N GLY A 9 -18.12 20.49 -0.38
CA GLY A 9 -19.35 21.25 -0.62
C GLY A 9 -19.09 22.66 -1.15
N ASP A 10 -20.15 23.47 -1.19
CA ASP A 10 -20.14 24.79 -1.85
C ASP A 10 -19.71 25.95 -0.93
N GLN A 11 -19.59 25.72 0.38
CA GLN A 11 -19.39 26.79 1.38
C GLN A 11 -17.93 27.19 1.64
N ASN A 12 -17.06 27.17 0.63
CA ASN A 12 -15.62 27.50 0.77
C ASN A 12 -14.91 26.74 1.93
N TYR A 13 -15.43 25.58 2.31
CA TYR A 13 -14.91 24.77 3.40
C TYR A 13 -13.86 23.79 2.88
N TRP A 14 -12.71 23.77 3.53
CA TRP A 14 -11.55 22.97 3.12
C TRP A 14 -11.23 21.93 4.17
N VAL A 15 -11.13 20.67 3.73
CA VAL A 15 -10.73 19.56 4.60
C VAL A 15 -9.22 19.36 4.47
N PRO A 16 -8.45 19.36 5.57
CA PRO A 16 -7.06 18.92 5.55
C PRO A 16 -7.04 17.42 5.23
N ILE A 17 -6.34 17.06 4.16
CA ILE A 17 -6.29 15.68 3.69
C ILE A 17 -5.03 15.03 4.23
N LEU A 18 -3.85 15.47 3.79
CA LEU A 18 -2.59 14.92 4.29
C LEU A 18 -2.30 15.35 5.74
N ALA A 19 -2.71 16.57 6.10
CA ALA A 19 -2.56 17.12 7.45
C ALA A 19 -3.73 16.78 8.39
N ASN A 20 -4.53 15.75 8.06
CA ASN A 20 -5.59 15.29 8.94
C ASN A 20 -4.95 14.69 10.21
N PRO A 21 -5.41 15.07 11.43
CA PRO A 21 -4.84 14.57 12.69
C PRO A 21 -4.78 13.05 12.78
N ASP A 22 -5.84 12.34 12.34
CA ASP A 22 -5.91 10.87 12.40
C ASP A 22 -4.82 10.22 11.52
N ILE A 23 -4.51 10.84 10.37
CA ILE A 23 -3.45 10.35 9.48
C ILE A 23 -2.08 10.66 10.06
N VAL A 24 -1.87 11.88 10.54
CA VAL A 24 -0.59 12.32 11.10
C VAL A 24 -0.24 11.49 12.34
N GLU A 25 -1.21 11.24 13.23
CA GLU A 25 -1.01 10.44 14.44
C GLU A 25 -0.54 9.01 14.11
N HIS A 26 -1.22 8.31 13.19
CA HIS A 26 -0.83 6.96 12.81
C HIS A 26 0.47 6.90 11.98
N TYR A 27 0.72 7.91 11.13
CA TYR A 27 1.87 7.93 10.24
C TYR A 27 3.15 8.45 10.91
N SER A 28 3.04 9.20 12.02
CA SER A 28 4.18 9.75 12.76
C SER A 28 4.75 8.82 13.84
N GLU A 29 4.29 7.57 13.89
CA GLU A 29 4.86 6.54 14.76
C GLU A 29 6.33 6.30 14.41
N ASN A 30 7.22 6.52 15.38
CA ASN A 30 8.67 6.33 15.22
C ASN A 30 9.19 5.11 15.97
N VAL A 31 8.35 4.45 16.78
CA VAL A 31 8.73 3.26 17.55
C VAL A 31 8.38 2.01 16.75
N VAL A 32 9.42 1.40 16.16
CA VAL A 32 9.31 0.35 15.14
C VAL A 32 9.84 -1.00 15.67
N ASP A 33 9.22 -1.49 16.74
CA ASP A 33 9.72 -2.69 17.46
C ASP A 33 9.37 -4.02 16.78
N THR A 34 8.42 -4.03 15.84
CA THR A 34 7.95 -5.26 15.19
C THR A 34 8.38 -5.32 13.73
N LEU A 35 8.56 -6.54 13.21
CA LEU A 35 8.84 -6.75 11.79
C LEU A 35 7.74 -6.15 10.91
N HIS A 36 6.48 -6.27 11.33
CA HIS A 36 5.35 -5.70 10.62
C HIS A 36 5.43 -4.17 10.56
N LYS A 37 5.61 -3.49 11.71
CA LYS A 37 5.79 -2.03 11.76
C LYS A 37 6.98 -1.58 10.91
N LYS A 38 8.10 -2.33 10.94
CA LYS A 38 9.29 -2.03 10.11
C LYS A 38 8.98 -2.06 8.63
N ASN A 39 8.24 -3.08 8.19
CA ASN A 39 7.86 -3.20 6.79
C ASN A 39 6.81 -2.16 6.35
N LEU A 40 5.95 -1.70 7.26
CA LEU A 40 4.97 -0.66 6.97
C LEU A 40 5.60 0.74 6.95
N LEU A 41 6.31 1.13 8.02
CA LEU A 41 6.70 2.52 8.26
C LEU A 41 8.05 2.91 7.65
N LEU A 42 8.92 1.95 7.35
CA LEU A 42 10.29 2.23 6.85
C LEU A 42 10.58 1.65 5.46
N LEU A 43 9.79 0.68 4.99
CA LEU A 43 10.06 -0.04 3.74
C LEU A 43 8.90 0.03 2.72
N GLY A 44 7.72 0.44 3.16
CA GLY A 44 6.48 0.44 2.38
C GLY A 44 5.54 1.57 2.77
N GLU A 45 6.10 2.67 3.26
CA GLU A 45 5.38 3.78 3.88
C GLU A 45 4.40 4.46 2.90
N ASP A 46 4.78 4.56 1.62
CA ASP A 46 3.91 5.10 0.57
C ASP A 46 2.58 4.34 0.43
N ARG A 47 2.65 3.00 0.50
CA ARG A 47 1.47 2.12 0.42
C ARG A 47 0.66 2.16 1.71
N TYR A 48 1.36 2.27 2.85
CA TYR A 48 0.71 2.36 4.14
C TYR A 48 -0.08 3.66 4.25
N LEU A 49 0.49 4.77 3.78
CA LEU A 49 -0.18 6.06 3.66
C LEU A 49 -1.43 5.97 2.77
N SER A 50 -1.36 5.29 1.62
CA SER A 50 -2.55 5.03 0.79
C SER A 50 -3.65 4.32 1.57
N THR A 51 -3.28 3.33 2.38
CA THR A 51 -4.20 2.53 3.19
C THR A 51 -4.86 3.38 4.28
N LEU A 52 -4.06 4.18 5.01
CA LEU A 52 -4.57 5.15 5.99
C LEU A 52 -5.53 6.16 5.34
N MET A 53 -5.21 6.65 4.15
CA MET A 53 -6.05 7.59 3.41
C MET A 53 -7.39 6.96 3.00
N LEU A 54 -7.39 5.71 2.55
CA LEU A 54 -8.62 4.98 2.20
C LEU A 54 -9.49 4.74 3.43
N ARG A 55 -8.87 4.39 4.56
CA ARG A 55 -9.57 4.17 5.83
C ARG A 55 -10.15 5.45 6.43
N THR A 56 -9.40 6.56 6.38
CA THR A 56 -9.80 7.85 6.96
C THR A 56 -10.84 8.56 6.09
N PHE A 57 -10.73 8.44 4.76
CA PHE A 57 -11.62 9.11 3.81
C PHE A 57 -12.29 8.13 2.85
N PRO A 58 -13.16 7.21 3.33
CA PRO A 58 -13.74 6.15 2.49
C PRO A 58 -14.60 6.67 1.34
N LYS A 59 -15.14 7.89 1.48
CA LYS A 59 -15.94 8.55 0.43
C LYS A 59 -15.13 9.33 -0.59
N ARG A 60 -13.81 9.45 -0.42
CA ARG A 60 -12.92 10.13 -1.37
C ARG A 60 -12.17 9.08 -2.21
N LYS A 61 -11.97 9.39 -3.49
CA LYS A 61 -11.30 8.48 -4.43
C LYS A 61 -9.84 8.89 -4.61
N GLN A 62 -8.95 7.91 -4.62
CA GLN A 62 -7.61 8.06 -5.15
C GLN A 62 -7.67 7.87 -6.66
N VAL A 63 -7.03 8.75 -7.42
CA VAL A 63 -7.15 8.78 -8.89
C VAL A 63 -5.76 8.78 -9.49
N PHE A 64 -5.57 7.95 -10.51
CA PHE A 64 -4.38 7.97 -11.34
C PHE A 64 -4.43 9.18 -12.29
N VAL A 65 -3.37 9.99 -12.25
CA VAL A 65 -3.23 11.19 -13.10
C VAL A 65 -2.18 10.87 -14.16
N PRO A 66 -2.56 10.57 -15.42
CA PRO A 66 -1.62 10.12 -16.45
C PRO A 66 -0.60 11.20 -16.84
N GLN A 67 -0.91 12.48 -16.60
CA GLN A 67 0.01 13.59 -16.85
C GLN A 67 1.10 13.72 -15.78
N ALA A 68 0.97 13.02 -14.64
CA ALA A 68 1.98 13.05 -13.59
C ALA A 68 3.21 12.23 -14.02
N VAL A 69 4.34 12.89 -14.20
CA VAL A 69 5.61 12.26 -14.59
C VAL A 69 6.52 12.13 -13.37
N CYS A 70 7.06 10.93 -13.15
CA CYS A 70 8.11 10.66 -12.18
C CYS A 70 9.35 10.14 -12.91
N LYS A 71 10.52 10.67 -12.58
CA LYS A 71 11.80 10.19 -13.07
C LYS A 71 12.48 9.40 -11.95
N THR A 72 12.94 8.20 -12.26
CA THR A 72 13.70 7.37 -11.32
C THR A 72 14.91 6.79 -12.03
N THR A 73 15.99 6.62 -11.28
CA THR A 73 17.21 5.97 -11.76
C THR A 73 17.10 4.48 -11.46
N VAL A 74 17.27 3.64 -12.48
CA VAL A 74 17.31 2.19 -12.31
C VAL A 74 18.68 1.84 -11.70
N PRO A 75 18.75 0.89 -10.75
CA PRO A 75 20.03 0.45 -10.20
C PRO A 75 20.90 -0.22 -11.29
N ASP A 76 22.18 0.11 -11.31
CA ASP A 76 23.15 -0.42 -12.28
C ASP A 76 23.61 -1.85 -11.95
N GLU A 77 23.47 -2.26 -10.69
CA GLU A 77 23.88 -3.58 -10.21
C GLU A 77 22.69 -4.52 -9.99
N PHE A 78 22.79 -5.73 -10.53
CA PHE A 78 21.76 -6.77 -10.37
C PHE A 78 21.51 -7.13 -8.90
N LYS A 79 22.56 -7.14 -8.06
CA LYS A 79 22.42 -7.42 -6.61
C LYS A 79 21.58 -6.35 -5.92
N VAL A 80 21.73 -5.08 -6.28
CA VAL A 80 20.92 -3.98 -5.76
C VAL A 80 19.48 -4.12 -6.23
N LEU A 81 19.25 -4.45 -7.51
CA LEU A 81 17.90 -4.73 -8.03
C LEU A 81 17.21 -5.86 -7.25
N LEU A 82 17.90 -6.98 -6.99
CA LEU A 82 17.36 -8.07 -6.19
C LEU A 82 17.02 -7.65 -4.75
N SER A 83 17.88 -6.83 -4.13
CA SER A 83 17.62 -6.26 -2.81
C SER A 83 16.36 -5.38 -2.79
N GLN A 84 16.18 -4.54 -3.82
CA GLN A 84 14.96 -3.72 -4.00
C GLN A 84 13.72 -4.61 -4.11
N ARG A 85 13.76 -5.64 -4.96
CA ARG A 85 12.61 -6.55 -5.15
C ARG A 85 12.27 -7.31 -3.87
N ARG A 86 13.26 -7.79 -3.11
CA ARG A 86 13.04 -8.43 -1.81
C ARG A 86 12.34 -7.49 -0.83
N ARG A 87 12.81 -6.25 -0.72
CA ARG A 87 12.17 -5.23 0.13
C ARG A 87 10.72 -4.96 -0.28
N TRP A 88 10.48 -4.85 -1.58
CA TRP A 88 9.14 -4.58 -2.11
C TRP A 88 8.19 -5.73 -1.82
N ILE A 89 8.63 -6.98 -2.00
CA ILE A 89 7.81 -8.16 -1.69
C ILE A 89 7.47 -8.20 -0.19
N ASN A 90 8.47 -8.04 0.69
CA ASN A 90 8.25 -8.08 2.13
C ASN A 90 7.26 -6.99 2.59
N SER A 91 7.44 -5.75 2.12
CA SER A 91 6.55 -4.64 2.45
C SER A 91 5.15 -4.80 1.85
N THR A 92 5.01 -5.40 0.66
CA THR A 92 3.71 -5.67 0.04
C THR A 92 2.86 -6.61 0.90
N VAL A 93 3.44 -7.71 1.41
CA VAL A 93 2.70 -8.65 2.27
C VAL A 93 2.10 -7.94 3.48
N HIS A 94 2.90 -7.14 4.18
CA HIS A 94 2.43 -6.42 5.37
C HIS A 94 1.43 -5.30 5.04
N ASN A 95 1.58 -4.61 3.91
CA ASN A 95 0.61 -3.61 3.47
C ASN A 95 -0.73 -4.24 3.05
N LEU A 96 -0.70 -5.39 2.38
CA LEU A 96 -1.91 -6.13 2.03
C LEU A 96 -2.64 -6.64 3.27
N MET A 97 -1.93 -7.06 4.33
CA MET A 97 -2.56 -7.41 5.62
C MET A 97 -3.37 -6.25 6.19
N GLU A 98 -2.83 -5.03 6.20
CA GLU A 98 -3.57 -3.83 6.64
C GLU A 98 -4.72 -3.48 5.69
N LEU A 99 -4.51 -3.59 4.37
CA LEU A 99 -5.52 -3.23 3.38
C LEU A 99 -6.72 -4.17 3.38
N VAL A 100 -6.52 -5.47 3.64
CA VAL A 100 -7.62 -6.45 3.79
C VAL A 100 -8.55 -6.08 4.95
N LEU A 101 -8.06 -5.37 5.98
CA LEU A 101 -8.87 -4.97 7.13
C LEU A 101 -9.70 -3.69 6.88
N VAL A 102 -9.53 -3.03 5.72
CA VAL A 102 -10.32 -1.85 5.35
C VAL A 102 -11.68 -2.30 4.81
N ARG A 103 -12.76 -1.92 5.51
CA ARG A 103 -14.13 -2.40 5.24
C ARG A 103 -14.85 -1.65 4.12
N ASP A 104 -14.60 -0.35 3.98
CA ASP A 104 -15.30 0.53 3.03
C ASP A 104 -14.56 0.66 1.69
N LEU A 105 -13.97 -0.44 1.21
CA LEU A 105 -13.38 -0.47 -0.13
C LEU A 105 -14.47 -0.57 -1.20
N CYS A 106 -14.21 0.04 -2.36
CA CYS A 106 -15.10 -0.06 -3.53
C CYS A 106 -15.31 -1.54 -3.93
N GLY A 107 -16.40 -1.88 -4.60
CA GLY A 107 -16.62 -3.22 -5.14
C GLY A 107 -17.33 -3.13 -6.48
N THR A 108 -17.19 -4.15 -7.32
CA THR A 108 -17.90 -4.25 -8.60
C THR A 108 -18.63 -5.58 -8.67
N PHE A 109 -19.95 -5.54 -8.90
CA PHE A 109 -20.80 -6.73 -9.00
C PHE A 109 -20.73 -7.62 -7.73
N CYS A 110 -20.53 -8.94 -7.89
CA CYS A 110 -20.46 -9.93 -6.81
C CYS A 110 -19.10 -10.04 -6.11
N PHE A 111 -18.11 -9.22 -6.49
CA PHE A 111 -16.78 -9.25 -5.90
C PHE A 111 -16.49 -7.95 -5.15
N SER A 112 -16.34 -8.06 -3.84
CA SER A 112 -15.81 -6.99 -3.00
C SER A 112 -14.31 -6.78 -3.31
N MET A 113 -13.82 -5.53 -3.39
CA MET A 113 -12.36 -5.34 -3.48
C MET A 113 -11.65 -5.94 -2.29
N GLN A 114 -12.27 -5.98 -1.11
CA GLN A 114 -11.68 -6.62 0.06
C GLN A 114 -11.38 -8.12 -0.20
N PHE A 115 -12.26 -8.81 -0.93
CA PHE A 115 -12.04 -10.20 -1.35
C PHE A 115 -10.89 -10.30 -2.37
N VAL A 116 -10.84 -9.40 -3.35
CA VAL A 116 -9.76 -9.37 -4.34
C VAL A 116 -8.41 -9.15 -3.66
N VAL A 117 -8.32 -8.19 -2.74
CA VAL A 117 -7.10 -7.91 -1.96
C VAL A 117 -6.71 -9.13 -1.12
N PHE A 118 -7.68 -9.86 -0.54
CA PHE A 118 -7.40 -11.09 0.19
C PHE A 118 -6.81 -12.18 -0.73
N VAL A 119 -7.37 -12.40 -1.91
CA VAL A 119 -6.83 -13.34 -2.90
C VAL A 119 -5.41 -12.93 -3.32
N GLU A 120 -5.15 -11.63 -3.49
CA GLU A 120 -3.82 -11.11 -3.82
C GLU A 120 -2.80 -11.34 -2.70
N LEU A 121 -3.21 -11.19 -1.43
CA LEU A 121 -2.38 -11.51 -0.27
C LEU A 121 -1.98 -12.99 -0.26
N VAL A 122 -2.94 -13.90 -0.49
CA VAL A 122 -2.68 -15.34 -0.59
C VAL A 122 -1.74 -15.63 -1.77
N GLY A 123 -2.02 -15.07 -2.95
CA GLY A 123 -1.20 -15.27 -4.15
C GLY A 123 0.25 -14.82 -3.98
N THR A 124 0.48 -13.72 -3.25
CA THR A 124 1.82 -13.21 -2.94
C THR A 124 2.65 -14.20 -2.12
N LEU A 125 2.01 -15.01 -1.27
CA LEU A 125 2.66 -16.05 -0.48
C LEU A 125 2.81 -17.37 -1.25
N VAL A 126 1.83 -17.71 -2.09
CA VAL A 126 1.80 -18.98 -2.83
C VAL A 126 2.82 -19.01 -3.96
N LEU A 127 3.02 -17.92 -4.71
CA LEU A 127 3.88 -17.94 -5.90
C LEU A 127 5.36 -18.29 -5.60
N PRO A 128 6.01 -17.71 -4.57
CA PRO A 128 7.37 -18.13 -4.20
C PRO A 128 7.44 -19.60 -3.75
N ALA A 129 6.42 -20.06 -3.02
CA ALA A 129 6.34 -21.45 -2.58
C ALA A 129 6.17 -22.40 -3.78
N ALA A 130 5.31 -22.06 -4.74
CA ALA A 130 5.10 -22.84 -5.96
C ALA A 130 6.40 -22.99 -6.76
N ILE A 131 7.16 -21.90 -6.94
CA ILE A 131 8.47 -21.95 -7.61
C ILE A 131 9.44 -22.87 -6.85
N ALA A 132 9.52 -22.73 -5.52
CA ALA A 132 10.38 -23.59 -4.70
C ALA A 132 9.99 -25.08 -4.81
N PHE A 133 8.69 -25.39 -4.81
CA PHE A 133 8.20 -26.76 -4.99
C PHE A 133 8.47 -27.30 -6.39
N THR A 134 8.38 -26.48 -7.44
CA THR A 134 8.74 -26.90 -8.80
C THR A 134 10.21 -27.34 -8.89
N PHE A 135 11.12 -26.66 -8.19
CA PHE A 135 12.52 -27.10 -8.13
C PHE A 135 12.72 -28.33 -7.24
N TYR A 136 12.01 -28.44 -6.12
CA TYR A 136 12.16 -29.56 -5.19
C TYR A 136 11.58 -30.89 -5.71
N VAL A 137 10.46 -30.85 -6.43
CA VAL A 137 9.77 -32.04 -6.98
C VAL A 137 10.20 -32.32 -8.44
N GLY A 138 10.83 -31.35 -9.09
CA GLY A 138 11.33 -31.47 -10.46
C GLY A 138 12.68 -32.18 -10.60
N GLU A 139 13.34 -32.51 -9.48
CA GLU A 139 14.41 -33.52 -9.39
C GLU A 139 13.83 -34.88 -8.96
#